data_AF-A0A6J3QMS3-F1
#
_entry.id   AF-A0A6J3QMS3-F1
#
_cell.length_a   1.000
_cell.length_b   1.000
_cell.length_c   1.000
_cell.angle_alpha   90.00
_cell.angle_beta   90.00
_cell.angle_gamma   90.00
#
_symmetry.space_group_name_H-M   'P 1'
#
loop_
_entity.id
_entity.type
_entity.pdbx_description
1 polymer ?
#
loop_
_entity_poly.entity_id
_entity_poly.type
_entity_poly.pdbx_seq_one_letter_code
_entity_poly.pdbx_strand_id
1 'polypeptide(L)'
;MWLLSPDSPEDSLSWETLGPAGLPLLALHCVSSPLRMTTLLLISLVSCLVAVNQASLINRCDLANVLHQEDLDGFEGYSLSDWLCLAFVESHFNITKVNENTDGSFDYGIFQINSHYWCNDDKSHTENICQVDCQELLSLNLLSNINCVKKIVSGTGGMKNWVKWRLHCAGRPLSYWMTGCHLA
;
A
#
# COMPACT_ATOMS: atom_id res chain seq x y z
N MET A 1 71.39 28.35 -14.16
CA MET A 1 72.63 28.57 -13.39
C MET A 1 72.35 29.78 -12.55
N TRP A 2 72.21 29.60 -11.22
CA TRP A 2 71.51 30.51 -10.29
C TRP A 2 69.98 30.59 -10.58
N LEU A 3 69.02 30.51 -9.65
CA LEU A 3 68.86 30.78 -8.19
C LEU A 3 68.48 32.23 -7.83
N LEU A 4 67.74 32.36 -6.70
CA LEU A 4 67.20 33.58 -6.08
C LEU A 4 65.95 34.16 -6.81
N SER A 5 64.78 34.45 -6.21
CA SER A 5 64.28 34.53 -4.81
C SER A 5 64.90 35.61 -3.91
N PRO A 6 64.17 36.28 -2.99
CA PRO A 6 62.71 36.28 -2.74
C PRO A 6 62.08 37.54 -3.40
N ASP A 7 61.24 38.44 -2.88
CA ASP A 7 60.52 38.60 -1.59
C ASP A 7 59.31 39.58 -1.72
N SER A 8 58.63 39.84 -0.60
CA SER A 8 57.62 40.90 -0.35
C SER A 8 58.27 42.16 0.32
N PRO A 9 57.57 43.23 0.79
CA PRO A 9 56.13 43.39 1.07
C PRO A 9 55.43 44.69 0.61
N GLU A 10 54.09 44.59 0.58
CA GLU A 10 53.01 45.52 1.01
C GLU A 10 52.99 47.05 0.71
N ASP A 11 51.77 47.48 0.36
CA ASP A 11 51.09 48.76 0.62
C ASP A 11 51.69 50.12 0.22
N SER A 12 51.04 50.76 -0.77
CA SER A 12 50.43 52.09 -0.51
C SER A 12 49.31 52.46 -1.51
N LEU A 13 48.40 53.29 -1.01
CA LEU A 13 47.12 53.71 -1.58
C LEU A 13 47.25 54.61 -2.84
N SER A 14 46.41 54.40 -3.86
CA SER A 14 45.54 55.45 -4.46
C SER A 14 44.74 54.93 -5.68
N TRP A 15 43.65 55.62 -6.02
CA TRP A 15 42.73 55.35 -7.12
C TRP A 15 42.45 56.64 -7.93
N GLU A 16 41.59 56.54 -8.95
CA GLU A 16 41.32 57.50 -10.07
C GLU A 16 42.26 57.32 -11.28
N THR A 17 41.76 57.25 -12.51
CA THR A 17 40.75 58.13 -13.15
C THR A 17 39.72 57.39 -14.05
N LEU A 18 38.82 58.14 -14.72
CA LEU A 18 37.48 57.72 -15.15
C LEU A 18 37.33 57.28 -16.63
N GLY A 19 36.84 56.04 -16.83
CA GLY A 19 35.96 55.62 -17.95
C GLY A 19 36.51 55.70 -19.39
N PRO A 20 35.64 55.59 -20.43
CA PRO A 20 34.22 55.17 -20.42
C PRO A 20 33.87 54.05 -21.43
N ALA A 21 32.57 53.70 -21.51
CA ALA A 21 31.82 52.97 -22.56
C ALA A 21 31.34 51.53 -22.27
N GLY A 22 30.17 51.18 -22.84
CA GLY A 22 29.55 49.85 -22.83
C GLY A 22 28.16 49.81 -22.18
N LEU A 23 27.11 49.45 -22.94
CA LEU A 23 25.81 49.11 -22.35
C LEU A 23 25.87 47.68 -21.78
N PRO A 24 25.27 47.40 -20.61
CA PRO A 24 25.20 46.04 -20.10
C PRO A 24 24.22 45.20 -20.92
N LEU A 25 24.67 44.01 -21.34
CA LEU A 25 23.76 42.91 -21.66
C LEU A 25 22.88 42.63 -20.43
N LEU A 26 21.57 42.51 -20.63
CA LEU A 26 20.66 41.97 -19.61
C LEU A 26 20.94 40.48 -19.43
N ALA A 27 22.00 40.17 -18.68
CA ALA A 27 22.25 38.83 -18.18
C ALA A 27 21.04 38.42 -17.34
N LEU A 28 20.25 37.47 -17.86
CA LEU A 28 19.08 36.94 -17.18
C LEU A 28 19.55 36.02 -16.04
N HIS A 29 20.02 36.64 -14.97
CA HIS A 29 20.55 35.97 -13.79
C HIS A 29 19.44 35.14 -13.14
N CYS A 30 19.34 33.87 -13.54
CA CYS A 30 18.58 32.83 -12.85
C CYS A 30 19.22 32.45 -11.50
N VAL A 31 19.51 33.45 -10.67
CA VAL A 31 19.65 33.27 -9.23
C VAL A 31 18.27 32.91 -8.72
N SER A 32 18.00 31.60 -8.63
CA SER A 32 16.81 31.08 -7.95
C SER A 32 16.86 31.56 -6.51
N SER A 33 16.03 32.56 -6.20
CA SER A 33 15.98 33.21 -4.88
C SER A 33 15.88 32.16 -3.78
N PRO A 34 16.48 32.35 -2.59
CA PRO A 34 16.51 31.32 -1.55
C PRO A 34 15.10 30.83 -1.17
N LEU A 35 14.11 31.73 -1.19
CA LEU A 35 12.69 31.43 -1.02
C LEU A 35 12.14 30.44 -2.07
N ARG A 36 12.57 30.51 -3.34
CA ARG A 36 12.16 29.58 -4.40
C ARG A 36 12.72 28.18 -4.17
N MET A 37 13.94 28.07 -3.66
CA MET A 37 14.58 26.78 -3.36
C MET A 37 13.97 26.11 -2.11
N THR A 38 13.69 26.87 -1.05
CA THR A 38 12.98 26.34 0.12
C THR A 38 11.54 25.96 -0.20
N THR A 39 10.82 26.75 -1.01
CA THR A 39 9.48 26.37 -1.50
C THR A 39 9.50 25.07 -2.29
N LEU A 40 10.47 24.84 -3.19
CA LEU A 40 10.59 23.58 -3.93
C LEU A 40 10.91 22.39 -3.02
N LEU A 41 11.78 22.57 -2.02
CA LEU A 41 12.06 21.53 -1.02
C LEU A 41 10.81 21.19 -0.18
N LEU A 42 10.05 22.19 0.25
CA LEU A 42 8.79 21.99 0.99
C LEU A 42 7.72 21.31 0.12
N ILE A 43 7.58 21.69 -1.14
CA ILE A 43 6.67 21.00 -2.09
C ILE A 43 7.11 19.54 -2.30
N SER A 44 8.41 19.27 -2.40
CA SER A 44 8.95 17.90 -2.50
C SER A 44 8.66 17.07 -1.25
N LEU A 45 8.91 17.63 -0.05
CA LEU A 45 8.58 17.01 1.24
C LEU A 45 7.08 16.73 1.38
N VAL A 46 6.22 17.70 1.06
CA VAL A 46 4.77 17.52 1.09
C VAL A 46 4.31 16.49 0.05
N SER A 47 4.86 16.49 -1.16
CA SER A 47 4.57 15.48 -2.19
C SER A 47 4.94 14.06 -1.73
N CYS A 48 6.08 13.92 -1.02
CA CYS A 48 6.52 12.66 -0.44
C CYS A 48 5.66 12.22 0.76
N LEU A 49 5.18 13.18 1.57
CA LEU A 49 4.20 12.94 2.64
C LEU A 49 2.80 12.60 2.13
N VAL A 50 2.46 12.99 0.90
CA VAL A 50 1.22 12.61 0.20
C VAL A 50 1.39 11.25 -0.51
N ALA A 51 2.10 10.32 0.14
CA ALA A 51 1.94 8.90 -0.07
C ALA A 51 0.55 8.47 0.45
N VAL A 52 -0.50 8.76 -0.33
CA VAL A 52 -1.88 8.43 0.04
C VAL A 52 -2.01 6.92 0.13
N ASN A 53 -2.28 6.42 1.35
CA ASN A 53 -2.72 5.05 1.58
C ASN A 53 -4.11 4.83 0.96
N GLN A 54 -4.14 4.63 -0.35
CA GLN A 54 -5.35 4.27 -1.09
C GLN A 54 -5.74 2.84 -0.70
N ALA A 55 -6.72 2.73 0.21
CA ALA A 55 -7.36 1.46 0.54
C ALA A 55 -7.76 0.76 -0.76
N SER A 56 -7.30 -0.48 -0.93
CA SER A 56 -7.42 -1.21 -2.19
C SER A 56 -8.79 -1.88 -2.25
N LEU A 57 -9.82 -1.05 -2.44
CA LEU A 57 -11.22 -1.49 -2.50
C LEU A 57 -11.53 -2.17 -3.83
N ILE A 58 -12.04 -3.40 -3.78
CA ILE A 58 -12.61 -4.09 -4.95
C ILE A 58 -14.14 -3.88 -4.99
N ASN A 59 -14.72 -3.79 -6.19
CA ASN A 59 -16.17 -3.76 -6.32
C ASN A 59 -16.75 -5.14 -5.95
N ARG A 60 -17.92 -5.15 -5.29
CA ARG A 60 -18.71 -6.37 -5.03
C ARG A 60 -18.85 -7.27 -6.25
N CYS A 61 -19.14 -6.73 -7.43
CA CYS A 61 -19.35 -7.55 -8.63
C CYS A 61 -18.05 -7.94 -9.36
N ASP A 62 -16.97 -7.18 -9.21
CA ASP A 62 -15.65 -7.57 -9.71
C ASP A 62 -15.10 -8.73 -8.86
N LEU A 63 -15.27 -8.62 -7.53
CA LEU A 63 -15.01 -9.70 -6.58
C LEU A 63 -15.88 -10.93 -6.88
N ALA A 64 -17.17 -10.76 -7.16
CA ALA A 64 -18.06 -11.87 -7.54
C ALA A 64 -17.54 -12.62 -8.78
N ASN A 65 -17.02 -11.90 -9.79
CA ASN A 65 -16.41 -12.49 -10.97
C ASN A 65 -15.12 -13.26 -10.64
N VAL A 66 -14.19 -12.65 -9.88
CA VAL A 66 -12.94 -13.33 -9.48
C VAL A 66 -13.22 -14.60 -8.67
N LEU A 67 -14.15 -14.55 -7.70
CA LEU A 67 -14.51 -15.72 -6.89
C LEU A 67 -15.23 -16.80 -7.72
N HIS A 68 -15.98 -16.41 -8.76
CA HIS A 68 -16.61 -17.38 -9.68
C HIS A 68 -15.58 -18.07 -10.58
N GLN A 69 -14.66 -17.30 -11.16
CA GLN A 69 -13.58 -17.79 -12.02
C GLN A 69 -12.58 -18.68 -11.28
N GLU A 70 -12.46 -18.48 -9.96
CA GLU A 70 -11.65 -19.32 -9.06
C GLU A 70 -12.47 -20.41 -8.33
N ASP A 71 -13.53 -20.94 -8.94
CA ASP A 71 -14.31 -22.11 -8.46
C ASP A 71 -14.81 -22.01 -6.99
N LEU A 72 -15.25 -20.84 -6.52
CA LEU A 72 -15.82 -20.68 -5.18
C LEU A 72 -17.35 -20.74 -5.08
N ASP A 73 -18.09 -20.74 -6.20
CA ASP A 73 -19.55 -20.88 -6.15
C ASP A 73 -19.96 -22.34 -5.87
N GLY A 74 -20.49 -22.59 -4.67
CA GLY A 74 -20.81 -23.93 -4.19
C GLY A 74 -19.63 -24.67 -3.53
N PHE A 75 -18.44 -24.05 -3.41
CA PHE A 75 -17.27 -24.68 -2.77
C PHE A 75 -17.57 -25.01 -1.30
N GLU A 76 -17.43 -26.28 -0.92
CA GLU A 76 -17.84 -26.83 0.39
C GLU A 76 -19.29 -26.49 0.80
N GLY A 77 -20.17 -26.24 -0.19
CA GLY A 77 -21.57 -25.88 0.01
C GLY A 77 -21.84 -24.39 0.23
N TYR A 78 -20.83 -23.51 0.12
CA TYR A 78 -20.99 -22.05 0.27
C TYR A 78 -21.14 -21.36 -1.09
N SER A 79 -22.11 -20.45 -1.21
CA SER A 79 -22.37 -19.70 -2.45
C SER A 79 -21.46 -18.47 -2.58
N LEU A 80 -21.35 -17.89 -3.78
CA LEU A 80 -20.72 -16.56 -3.95
C LEU A 80 -21.31 -15.50 -3.00
N SER A 81 -22.59 -15.61 -2.65
CA SER A 81 -23.23 -14.68 -1.70
C SER A 81 -22.69 -14.81 -0.27
N ASP A 82 -22.24 -16.00 0.13
CA ASP A 82 -21.58 -16.22 1.43
C ASP A 82 -20.17 -15.62 1.45
N TRP A 83 -19.39 -15.81 0.37
CA TRP A 83 -18.04 -15.26 0.21
C TRP A 83 -18.04 -13.72 0.13
N LEU A 84 -19.00 -13.14 -0.61
CA LEU A 84 -19.18 -11.68 -0.67
C LEU A 84 -19.60 -11.10 0.69
N CYS A 85 -20.47 -11.81 1.42
CA CYS A 85 -20.83 -11.41 2.77
C CYS A 85 -19.61 -11.46 3.71
N LEU A 86 -18.82 -12.54 3.67
CA LEU A 86 -17.58 -12.71 4.42
C LEU A 86 -16.61 -11.54 4.17
N ALA A 87 -16.26 -11.28 2.91
CA ALA A 87 -15.36 -10.20 2.53
C ALA A 87 -15.88 -8.82 2.97
N PHE A 88 -17.20 -8.58 2.91
CA PHE A 88 -17.76 -7.33 3.39
C PHE A 88 -17.69 -7.17 4.91
N VAL A 89 -18.04 -8.19 5.70
CA VAL A 89 -18.08 -8.05 7.16
C VAL A 89 -16.70 -8.08 7.80
N GLU A 90 -15.72 -8.72 7.14
CA GLU A 90 -14.33 -8.79 7.61
C GLU A 90 -13.52 -7.56 7.19
N SER A 91 -13.57 -7.13 5.91
CA SER A 91 -12.71 -6.05 5.38
C SER A 91 -13.42 -4.86 4.73
N HIS A 92 -14.75 -4.90 4.56
CA HIS A 92 -15.49 -3.98 3.68
C HIS A 92 -14.93 -3.94 2.25
N PHE A 93 -14.51 -5.10 1.73
CA PHE A 93 -13.87 -5.27 0.42
C PHE A 93 -12.50 -4.58 0.27
N ASN A 94 -11.83 -4.21 1.36
CA ASN A 94 -10.47 -3.67 1.32
C ASN A 94 -9.43 -4.79 1.26
N ILE A 95 -8.82 -4.98 0.08
CA ILE A 95 -7.78 -5.99 -0.16
C ILE A 95 -6.55 -5.77 0.74
N THR A 96 -6.13 -4.52 0.94
CA THR A 96 -4.92 -4.17 1.70
C THR A 96 -5.18 -3.96 3.19
N LYS A 97 -6.27 -4.52 3.74
CA LYS A 97 -6.57 -4.39 5.17
C LYS A 97 -5.65 -5.29 6.01
N VAL A 98 -5.07 -4.68 7.05
CA VAL A 98 -4.43 -5.39 8.17
C VAL A 98 -5.16 -4.97 9.46
N ASN A 99 -5.35 -5.92 10.37
CA ASN A 99 -5.87 -5.70 11.72
C ASN A 99 -4.90 -6.31 12.74
N GLU A 100 -4.75 -5.69 13.92
CA GLU A 100 -3.95 -6.23 15.04
C GLU A 100 -4.88 -6.84 16.09
N ASN A 101 -4.51 -7.99 16.64
CA ASN A 101 -5.25 -8.69 17.69
C ASN A 101 -4.56 -8.59 19.05
N THR A 102 -5.34 -8.76 20.13
CA THR A 102 -4.89 -8.63 21.53
C THR A 102 -3.82 -9.67 21.94
N ASP A 103 -3.63 -10.72 21.15
CA ASP A 103 -2.59 -11.74 21.33
C ASP A 103 -1.28 -11.44 20.57
N GLY A 104 -1.23 -10.34 19.81
CA GLY A 104 -0.09 -9.96 18.97
C GLY A 104 -0.06 -10.64 17.59
N SER A 105 -1.09 -11.41 17.23
CA SER A 105 -1.32 -11.85 15.84
C SER A 105 -1.95 -10.74 15.00
N PHE A 106 -1.90 -10.88 13.69
CA PHE A 106 -2.50 -9.92 12.75
C PHE A 106 -3.42 -10.62 11.75
N ASP A 107 -4.52 -9.97 11.37
CA ASP A 107 -5.42 -10.46 10.32
C ASP A 107 -5.19 -9.73 9.01
N TYR A 108 -4.92 -10.49 7.95
CA TYR A 108 -4.46 -10.00 6.67
C TYR A 108 -5.49 -10.15 5.55
N GLY A 109 -5.50 -9.20 4.63
CA GLY A 109 -6.19 -9.32 3.35
C GLY A 109 -7.71 -9.13 3.43
N ILE A 110 -8.35 -9.31 2.27
CA ILE A 110 -9.79 -9.11 2.08
C ILE A 110 -10.65 -10.03 2.97
N PHE A 111 -10.13 -11.21 3.32
CA PHE A 111 -10.80 -12.18 4.18
C PHE A 111 -10.32 -12.17 5.64
N GLN A 112 -9.40 -11.28 6.03
CA GLN A 112 -8.85 -11.18 7.40
C GLN A 112 -8.34 -12.54 7.90
N ILE A 113 -7.37 -13.09 7.16
CA ILE A 113 -6.69 -14.35 7.43
C ILE A 113 -5.65 -14.12 8.53
N ASN A 114 -5.79 -14.83 9.65
CA ASN A 114 -4.98 -14.61 10.85
C ASN A 114 -3.59 -15.27 10.78
N SER A 115 -2.53 -14.53 11.13
CA SER A 115 -1.13 -14.97 11.04
C SER A 115 -0.73 -16.03 12.09
N HIS A 116 -1.45 -16.19 13.20
CA HIS A 116 -1.13 -17.24 14.20
C HIS A 116 -1.28 -18.66 13.63
N TYR A 117 -2.16 -18.85 12.65
CA TYR A 117 -2.49 -20.17 12.12
C TYR A 117 -2.15 -20.34 10.63
N TRP A 118 -2.37 -19.31 9.80
CA TRP A 118 -2.55 -19.52 8.37
C TRP A 118 -1.37 -19.07 7.51
N CYS A 119 -0.76 -17.93 7.80
CA CYS A 119 0.35 -17.35 7.02
C CYS A 119 1.48 -16.88 7.95
N ASN A 120 2.70 -16.74 7.44
CA ASN A 120 3.82 -16.19 8.19
C ASN A 120 3.95 -14.67 7.97
N ASP A 121 4.16 -13.91 9.05
CA ASP A 121 4.42 -12.47 9.03
C ASP A 121 5.81 -12.05 9.55
N ASP A 122 6.64 -13.03 9.98
CA ASP A 122 7.93 -12.85 10.66
C ASP A 122 7.91 -11.93 11.91
N LYS A 123 6.72 -11.69 12.49
CA LYS A 123 6.51 -10.89 13.72
C LYS A 123 5.95 -11.73 14.87
N SER A 124 5.06 -12.66 14.54
CA SER A 124 4.29 -13.48 15.47
C SER A 124 4.64 -14.96 15.34
N HIS A 125 4.26 -15.78 16.33
CA HIS A 125 4.36 -17.23 16.20
C HIS A 125 3.23 -17.73 15.28
N THR A 126 3.56 -18.61 14.34
CA THR A 126 2.66 -19.10 13.29
C THR A 126 2.79 -20.60 13.06
N GLU A 127 1.66 -21.27 12.79
CA GLU A 127 1.60 -22.63 12.23
C GLU A 127 1.75 -22.64 10.68
N ASN A 128 1.58 -21.48 10.02
CA ASN A 128 1.68 -21.27 8.57
C ASN A 128 1.02 -22.36 7.69
N ILE A 129 -0.21 -22.76 8.01
CA ILE A 129 -0.92 -23.88 7.35
C ILE A 129 -1.17 -23.61 5.85
N CYS A 130 -1.33 -22.35 5.45
CA CYS A 130 -1.44 -21.99 4.03
C CYS A 130 -0.10 -22.03 3.29
N GLN A 131 1.05 -22.03 3.99
CA GLN A 131 2.41 -22.01 3.45
C GLN A 131 2.65 -20.77 2.57
N VAL A 132 2.35 -19.60 3.12
CA VAL A 132 2.34 -18.31 2.40
C VAL A 132 2.82 -17.18 3.30
N ASP A 133 3.49 -16.19 2.71
CA ASP A 133 3.78 -14.91 3.38
C ASP A 133 2.47 -14.11 3.51
N CYS A 134 2.15 -13.61 4.71
CA CYS A 134 0.96 -12.80 4.95
C CYS A 134 0.91 -11.53 4.07
N GLN A 135 2.05 -11.03 3.62
CA GLN A 135 2.14 -9.88 2.72
C GLN A 135 1.60 -10.20 1.31
N GLU A 136 1.64 -11.46 0.84
CA GLU A 136 0.96 -11.86 -0.41
C GLU A 136 -0.56 -11.71 -0.30
N LEU A 137 -1.12 -11.84 0.90
CA LEU A 137 -2.56 -11.70 1.15
C LEU A 137 -3.04 -10.24 1.04
N LEU A 138 -2.11 -9.29 0.93
CA LEU A 138 -2.37 -7.87 0.62
C LEU A 138 -2.27 -7.56 -0.90
N SER A 139 -1.96 -8.56 -1.73
CA SER A 139 -1.87 -8.42 -3.18
C SER A 139 -3.23 -8.13 -3.83
N LEU A 140 -3.24 -7.25 -4.83
CA LEU A 140 -4.39 -7.01 -5.70
C LEU A 140 -4.80 -8.26 -6.49
N ASN A 141 -3.87 -9.21 -6.68
CA ASN A 141 -4.18 -10.55 -7.18
C ASN A 141 -4.62 -11.43 -6.01
N LEU A 142 -5.90 -11.83 -6.01
CA LEU A 142 -6.52 -12.57 -4.90
C LEU A 142 -6.19 -14.07 -4.86
N LEU A 143 -5.36 -14.61 -5.77
CA LEU A 143 -5.02 -16.05 -5.79
C LEU A 143 -4.48 -16.58 -4.45
N SER A 144 -3.54 -15.88 -3.81
CA SER A 144 -2.99 -16.32 -2.51
C SER A 144 -4.03 -16.25 -1.38
N ASN A 145 -4.95 -15.26 -1.42
CA ASN A 145 -6.12 -15.20 -0.54
C ASN A 145 -7.05 -16.40 -0.77
N ILE A 146 -7.43 -16.66 -2.03
CA ILE A 146 -8.43 -17.67 -2.41
C ILE A 146 -7.93 -19.08 -2.12
N ASN A 147 -6.68 -19.39 -2.47
CA ASN A 147 -6.06 -20.67 -2.15
C ASN A 147 -5.97 -20.93 -0.63
N CYS A 148 -5.72 -19.88 0.17
CA CYS A 148 -5.71 -20.01 1.62
C CYS A 148 -7.12 -20.21 2.18
N VAL A 149 -8.14 -19.44 1.78
CA VAL A 149 -9.51 -19.66 2.28
C VAL A 149 -10.13 -20.98 1.82
N LYS A 150 -9.74 -21.52 0.66
CA LYS A 150 -10.08 -22.90 0.27
C LYS A 150 -9.55 -23.91 1.31
N LYS A 151 -8.26 -23.81 1.69
CA LYS A 151 -7.67 -24.65 2.76
C LYS A 151 -8.41 -24.49 4.10
N ILE A 152 -8.78 -23.27 4.49
CA ILE A 152 -9.51 -23.01 5.75
C ILE A 152 -10.92 -23.63 5.71
N VAL A 153 -11.63 -23.50 4.59
CA VAL A 153 -13.04 -23.89 4.48
C VAL A 153 -13.24 -25.39 4.25
N SER A 154 -12.29 -26.09 3.61
CA SER A 154 -12.22 -27.56 3.64
C SER A 154 -11.75 -28.10 5.00
N GLY A 155 -11.31 -27.23 5.91
CA GLY A 155 -10.95 -27.58 7.29
C GLY A 155 -12.15 -27.67 8.23
N THR A 156 -11.90 -28.16 9.46
CA THR A 156 -12.94 -28.29 10.50
C THR A 156 -13.65 -26.95 10.74
N GLY A 157 -14.97 -26.95 10.58
CA GLY A 157 -15.84 -25.78 10.82
C GLY A 157 -16.23 -24.98 9.57
N GLY A 158 -15.46 -25.06 8.47
CA GLY A 158 -15.73 -24.29 7.25
C GLY A 158 -15.71 -22.78 7.49
N MET A 159 -16.63 -22.02 6.88
CA MET A 159 -16.76 -20.57 7.12
C MET A 159 -17.09 -20.21 8.58
N LYS A 160 -17.49 -21.17 9.43
CA LYS A 160 -17.74 -20.91 10.86
C LYS A 160 -16.47 -20.55 11.63
N ASN A 161 -15.28 -20.68 11.03
CA ASN A 161 -14.04 -20.16 11.61
C ASN A 161 -14.04 -18.61 11.71
N TRP A 162 -14.71 -17.91 10.78
CA TRP A 162 -14.86 -16.46 10.83
C TRP A 162 -16.00 -16.01 11.75
N VAL A 163 -15.64 -15.33 12.84
CA VAL A 163 -16.59 -14.90 13.87
C VAL A 163 -17.62 -13.91 13.31
N LYS A 164 -17.22 -12.95 12.46
CA LYS A 164 -18.15 -11.95 11.93
C LYS A 164 -19.12 -12.60 10.92
N TRP A 165 -18.64 -13.53 10.08
CA TRP A 165 -19.52 -14.30 9.18
C TRP A 165 -20.58 -15.10 9.95
N ARG A 166 -20.23 -15.77 11.06
CA ARG A 166 -21.21 -16.47 11.92
C ARG A 166 -22.33 -15.55 12.43
N LEU A 167 -22.00 -14.29 12.76
CA LEU A 167 -22.94 -13.33 13.34
C LEU A 167 -23.77 -12.59 12.28
N HIS A 168 -23.16 -12.24 11.15
CA HIS A 168 -23.71 -11.30 10.17
C HIS A 168 -24.10 -11.92 8.82
N CYS A 169 -23.71 -13.16 8.54
CA CYS A 169 -23.97 -13.84 7.26
C CYS A 169 -24.71 -15.17 7.43
N ALA A 170 -24.24 -16.05 8.32
CA ALA A 170 -24.75 -17.40 8.46
C ALA A 170 -26.28 -17.47 8.69
N GLY A 171 -26.97 -18.27 7.88
CA GLY A 171 -28.42 -18.51 8.00
C GLY A 171 -29.32 -17.32 7.62
N ARG A 172 -28.78 -16.29 6.97
CA ARG A 172 -29.54 -15.11 6.51
C ARG A 172 -29.82 -15.19 4.99
N PRO A 173 -30.82 -14.47 4.46
CA PRO A 173 -31.00 -14.34 3.02
C PRO A 173 -29.89 -13.46 2.41
N LEU A 174 -28.93 -14.08 1.73
CA LEU A 174 -27.74 -13.40 1.19
C LEU A 174 -27.84 -13.04 -0.30
N SER A 175 -28.94 -13.39 -1.00
CA SER A 175 -29.10 -13.21 -2.46
C SER A 175 -28.95 -11.76 -2.97
N TYR A 176 -29.11 -10.76 -2.10
CA TYR A 176 -28.84 -9.36 -2.47
C TYR A 176 -27.37 -9.11 -2.85
N TRP A 177 -26.42 -9.91 -2.33
CA TRP A 177 -25.00 -9.80 -2.68
C TRP A 177 -24.71 -10.05 -4.17
N MET A 178 -25.58 -10.79 -4.89
CA MET A 178 -25.47 -11.01 -6.33
C MET A 178 -26.37 -10.09 -7.18
N THR A 179 -27.20 -9.23 -6.57
CA THR A 179 -28.14 -8.38 -7.31
C THR A 179 -27.40 -7.39 -8.20
N GLY A 180 -27.69 -7.40 -9.51
CA GLY A 180 -27.02 -6.54 -10.49
C GLY A 180 -25.57 -6.92 -10.82
N CYS A 181 -25.07 -8.06 -10.32
CA CYS A 181 -23.81 -8.60 -10.80
C CYS A 181 -24.07 -9.49 -12.02
N HIS A 182 -23.22 -9.33 -13.04
CA HIS A 182 -23.18 -10.21 -14.20
C HIS A 182 -21.85 -10.96 -14.14
N LEU A 183 -21.92 -12.29 -14.19
CA LEU A 183 -20.75 -13.17 -14.25
C LEU A 183 -20.31 -13.33 -15.71
N ALA A 184 -19.00 -13.36 -15.94
CA ALA A 184 -18.34 -13.36 -17.25
C ALA A 184 -17.47 -14.60 -17.48
#